data_AF-A0A7C2VRX3-F1
#
_entry.id   AF-A0A7C2VRX3-F1
#
_cell.length_a   1.000
_cell.length_b   1.000
_cell.length_c   1.000
_cell.angle_alpha   90.00
_cell.angle_beta   90.00
_cell.angle_gamma   90.00
#
_symmetry.space_group_name_H-M   'P 1'
#
loop_
_entity.id
_entity.type
_entity.pdbx_description
1 polymer ?
#
loop_
_entity_poly.entity_id
_entity_poly.type
_entity_poly.pdbx_seq_one_letter_code
_entity_poly.pdbx_strand_id
1 'polypeptide(L)'
;MQVALILLLLFGLLVAVVAIQNATPVTLTLLVFTVPDVPVSVLMLGALVLGALLAALVSLGGWLRTRRRLREQAARIAQLEAELARRAAPARPAASPPVEAGPAPAEPPARSEPPPSTGSGQ
;
A
#
# COMPACT_ATOMS: atom_id res chain seq x y z
N MET A 1 -10.27 21.51 -2.18
CA MET A 1 -10.99 21.20 -0.92
C MET A 1 -11.77 22.41 -0.39
N GLN A 2 -11.19 23.61 -0.34
CA GLN A 2 -11.85 24.83 0.17
C GLN A 2 -13.10 25.25 -0.61
N VAL A 3 -13.08 25.15 -1.94
CA VAL A 3 -14.25 25.47 -2.79
C VAL A 3 -15.48 24.62 -2.45
N ALA A 4 -15.27 23.33 -2.17
CA ALA A 4 -16.36 22.44 -1.77
C ALA A 4 -16.97 22.84 -0.41
N LEU A 5 -16.14 23.28 0.55
CA LEU A 5 -16.63 23.79 1.84
C LEU A 5 -17.42 25.10 1.67
N ILE A 6 -16.94 26.01 0.83
CA ILE A 6 -17.65 27.27 0.54
C ILE A 6 -19.01 26.98 -0.11
N LEU A 7 -19.04 26.08 -1.10
CA LEU A 7 -20.29 25.67 -1.75
C LEU A 7 -21.25 24.98 -0.79
N LEU A 8 -20.75 24.11 0.10
CA LEU A 8 -21.56 23.45 1.13
C LEU A 8 -22.15 24.48 2.11
N LEU A 9 -21.37 25.49 2.48
CA LEU A 9 -21.82 26.54 3.40
C LEU A 9 -22.89 27.44 2.75
N LEU A 10 -22.69 27.85 1.50
CA LEU A 10 -23.70 28.59 0.72
C LEU A 10 -24.98 27.77 0.56
N PHE A 11 -24.85 26.48 0.26
CA PHE A 11 -25.99 25.59 0.14
C PHE A 11 -26.74 25.43 1.47
N GLY A 12 -26.03 25.25 2.58
CA GLY A 12 -26.64 25.19 3.92
C GLY A 12 -27.37 26.48 4.29
N LEU A 13 -26.81 27.64 3.93
CA LEU A 13 -27.46 28.94 4.14
C LEU A 13 -28.76 29.06 3.33
N LEU A 14 -28.74 28.60 2.07
CA LEU A 14 -29.93 28.60 1.22
C LEU A 14 -31.03 27.71 1.80
N VAL A 15 -30.68 26.52 2.28
CA VAL A 15 -31.62 25.61 2.95
C VAL A 15 -32.19 26.26 4.22
N ALA A 16 -31.36 26.92 5.03
CA ALA A 16 -31.81 27.61 6.24
C ALA A 16 -32.82 28.73 5.93
N VAL A 17 -32.58 29.53 4.89
CA VAL A 17 -33.51 30.57 4.44
C VAL A 17 -34.85 29.97 3.99
N VAL A 18 -34.82 28.91 3.19
CA VAL A 18 -36.02 28.20 2.74
C VAL A 18 -36.79 27.61 3.92
N ALA A 19 -36.11 27.03 4.90
CA ALA A 19 -36.72 26.49 6.11
C ALA A 19 -37.44 27.57 6.94
N ILE A 20 -36.81 28.74 7.11
CA ILE A 20 -37.41 29.87 7.85
C ILE A 20 -38.63 30.42 7.11
N GLN A 21 -38.53 30.62 5.80
CA GLN A 21 -39.62 31.19 5.00
C GLN A 21 -40.81 30.24 4.83
N ASN A 22 -40.56 28.93 4.85
CA ASN A 22 -41.59 27.89 4.70
C ASN A 22 -42.00 27.30 6.06
N ALA A 23 -41.84 28.02 7.17
CA ALA A 23 -42.19 27.52 8.51
C ALA A 23 -43.71 27.30 8.73
N THR A 24 -44.53 27.42 7.69
CA THR A 24 -45.96 27.09 7.73
C THR A 24 -46.14 25.61 8.08
N PRO A 25 -46.95 25.27 9.10
CA PRO A 25 -47.23 23.88 9.45
C PRO A 25 -47.98 23.19 8.32
N VAL A 26 -47.52 21.99 7.95
CA VAL A 26 -48.13 21.14 6.92
C VAL A 26 -48.44 19.76 7.49
N THR A 27 -49.51 19.15 7.01
CA THR A 27 -49.82 17.76 7.33
C THR A 27 -48.87 16.85 6.56
N LEU A 28 -48.08 16.08 7.30
CA LEU A 28 -47.10 15.16 6.76
C LEU A 28 -47.70 13.75 6.66
N THR A 29 -47.94 13.26 5.45
CA THR A 29 -48.38 11.87 5.22
C THR A 29 -47.24 11.08 4.57
N LEU A 30 -46.67 10.11 5.30
CA LEU A 30 -45.63 9.21 4.79
C LEU A 30 -46.13 7.77 4.82
N LEU A 31 -46.27 7.16 3.66
CA LEU A 31 -46.66 5.75 3.42
C LEU A 31 -47.88 5.28 4.24
N VAL A 32 -47.73 5.06 5.54
CA VAL A 32 -48.74 4.55 6.47
C VAL A 32 -49.01 5.48 7.66
N PHE A 33 -48.20 6.52 7.86
CA PHE A 33 -48.32 7.44 9.00
C PHE A 33 -48.67 8.86 8.55
N THR A 34 -49.51 9.52 9.34
CA THR A 34 -49.89 10.92 9.15
C THR A 34 -49.59 11.69 10.42
N VAL A 35 -48.83 12.77 10.30
CA VAL A 35 -48.51 13.67 11.40
C VAL A 35 -49.00 15.06 11.01
N PRO A 36 -50.03 15.59 11.69
CA PRO A 36 -50.50 16.96 11.45
C PRO A 36 -49.51 17.99 12.01
N ASP A 37 -49.62 19.21 11.49
CA ASP A 37 -48.93 20.42 11.98
C ASP A 37 -47.40 20.34 12.04
N VAL A 38 -46.77 19.60 11.11
CA VAL A 38 -45.32 19.51 11.05
C VAL A 38 -44.75 20.74 10.31
N PRO A 39 -43.84 21.52 10.90
CA PRO A 39 -43.19 22.61 10.19
C PRO A 39 -42.33 22.10 9.02
N VAL A 40 -42.44 22.71 7.83
CA VAL A 40 -41.65 22.29 6.64
C VAL A 40 -40.15 22.37 6.90
N SER A 41 -39.70 23.27 7.78
CA SER A 41 -38.30 23.37 8.21
C SER A 41 -37.76 22.05 8.76
N VAL A 42 -38.56 21.31 9.53
CA VAL A 42 -38.18 20.01 10.12
C VAL A 42 -38.00 18.97 9.02
N LEU A 43 -38.88 18.95 8.01
CA LEU A 43 -38.78 18.05 6.87
C LEU A 43 -37.53 18.35 6.03
N MET A 44 -37.27 19.63 5.75
CA MET A 44 -36.09 20.09 5.00
C MET A 44 -34.80 19.69 5.71
N LEU A 45 -34.68 19.98 7.00
CA LEU A 45 -33.52 19.61 7.82
C LEU A 45 -33.36 18.08 7.90
N GLY A 46 -34.45 17.35 8.13
CA GLY A 46 -34.44 15.89 8.18
C GLY A 46 -33.98 15.26 6.86
N ALA A 47 -34.50 15.74 5.72
CA ALA A 47 -34.10 15.28 4.39
C ALA A 47 -32.63 15.61 4.09
N LEU A 48 -32.16 16.79 4.50
CA LEU A 48 -30.76 17.19 4.34
C LEU A 48 -29.83 16.26 5.13
N VAL A 49 -30.13 16.02 6.41
CA VAL A 49 -29.35 15.12 7.26
C VAL A 49 -29.34 13.70 6.70
N LEU A 50 -30.50 13.20 6.26
CA LEU A 50 -30.61 11.86 5.67
C LEU A 50 -29.80 11.76 4.38
N GLY A 51 -29.90 12.76 3.48
CA GLY A 51 -29.11 12.83 2.26
C GLY A 51 -27.61 12.86 2.53
N ALA A 52 -27.17 13.66 3.51
CA ALA A 52 -25.77 13.71 3.94
C ALA A 52 -25.28 12.37 4.48
N LEU A 53 -26.11 11.68 5.28
CA LEU A 53 -25.77 10.38 5.86
C LEU A 53 -25.63 9.30 4.77
N LEU A 54 -26.54 9.27 3.81
CA LEU A 54 -26.47 8.37 2.65
C LEU A 54 -25.22 8.65 1.80
N ALA A 55 -24.94 9.92 1.52
CA ALA A 55 -23.74 10.32 0.79
C ALA A 55 -22.45 9.91 1.52
N ALA A 56 -22.39 10.09 2.84
CA ALA A 56 -21.27 9.64 3.67
C ALA A 56 -21.08 8.12 3.58
N LEU A 57 -22.17 7.35 3.64
CA LEU A 57 -22.14 5.90 3.58
C LEU A 57 -21.61 5.39 2.22
N VAL A 58 -22.07 5.99 1.12
CA VAL A 58 -21.59 5.70 -0.23
C VAL A 58 -20.10 6.08 -0.38
N SER A 59 -19.73 7.25 0.12
CA SER A 59 -18.34 7.75 0.07
C SER A 59 -17.38 6.85 0.85
N LEU A 60 -17.81 6.27 1.97
CA LEU A 60 -17.00 5.36 2.77
C LEU A 60 -16.65 4.08 1.99
N GLY A 61 -17.61 3.53 1.25
CA GLY A 61 -17.39 2.39 0.36
C GLY A 61 -16.39 2.71 -0.76
N GLY A 62 -16.52 3.90 -1.38
CA GLY A 62 -15.58 4.39 -2.39
C GLY A 62 -14.16 4.56 -1.85
N TRP A 63 -14.03 5.19 -0.68
CA TRP A 63 -12.74 5.39 -0.02
C TRP A 63 -12.02 4.08 0.29
N LEU A 64 -12.75 3.07 0.76
CA LEU A 64 -12.19 1.75 1.04
C LEU A 64 -11.64 1.07 -0.21
N ARG A 65 -12.37 1.16 -1.33
CA ARG A 65 -11.97 0.59 -2.62
C ARG A 65 -10.73 1.29 -3.17
N THR A 66 -10.68 2.62 -3.06
CA THR A 66 -9.51 3.43 -3.44
C THR A 66 -8.28 3.07 -2.61
N ARG A 67 -8.44 2.91 -1.30
CA ARG A 67 -7.35 2.53 -0.40
C ARG A 67 -6.79 1.13 -0.70
N ARG A 68 -7.64 0.17 -1.09
CA ARG A 68 -7.21 -1.15 -1.57
C ARG A 68 -6.40 -1.06 -2.86
N ARG A 69 -6.90 -0.31 -3.85
CA ARG A 69 -6.19 -0.08 -5.12
C ARG A 69 -4.83 0.57 -4.91
N LEU A 70 -4.73 1.54 -4.01
CA LEU A 70 -3.44 2.17 -3.65
C LEU A 70 -2.43 1.15 -3.12
N ARG A 71 -2.86 0.23 -2.23
CA ARG A 71 -1.98 -0.83 -1.71
C ARG A 71 -1.54 -1.81 -2.80
N GLU A 72 -2.48 -2.22 -3.66
CA GLU A 72 -2.18 -3.12 -4.79
C GLU A 72 -1.21 -2.49 -5.78
N GLN A 73 -1.41 -1.21 -6.11
CA GLN A 73 -0.52 -0.47 -7.00
C GLN A 73 0.87 -0.29 -6.37
N ALA A 74 0.95 0.07 -5.07
CA ALA A 74 2.22 0.17 -4.36
C ALA A 74 2.99 -1.16 -4.33
N ALA A 75 2.30 -2.28 -4.12
CA ALA A 75 2.90 -3.62 -4.16
C ALA A 75 3.42 -3.97 -5.56
N ARG A 76 2.69 -3.63 -6.62
CA ARG A 76 3.15 -3.83 -8.01
C ARG A 76 4.37 -2.98 -8.35
N ILE A 77 4.40 -1.73 -7.89
CA ILE A 77 5.58 -0.86 -8.07
C ILE A 77 6.80 -1.48 -7.41
N ALA A 78 6.68 -1.91 -6.14
CA ALA A 78 7.78 -2.55 -5.43
C ALA A 78 8.28 -3.85 -6.10
N GLN A 79 7.36 -4.65 -6.67
CA GLN A 79 7.73 -5.86 -7.43
C GLN A 79 8.48 -5.53 -8.72
N LEU A 80 8.00 -4.55 -9.48
CA LEU A 80 8.65 -4.11 -10.72
C LEU A 80 10.02 -3.50 -10.44
N GLU A 81 10.15 -2.70 -9.39
CA GLU A 81 11.43 -2.16 -8.94
C GLU A 81 12.41 -3.27 -8.53
N ALA A 82 11.95 -4.28 -7.80
CA ALA A 82 12.77 -5.43 -7.43
C ALA A 82 13.20 -6.27 -8.65
N GLU A 83 12.33 -6.43 -9.65
CA GLU A 83 12.65 -7.14 -10.88
C GLU A 83 13.66 -6.36 -11.74
N LEU A 84 13.51 -5.04 -11.85
CA LEU A 84 14.49 -4.17 -12.50
C LEU A 84 15.85 -4.23 -11.79
N ALA A 85 15.88 -4.17 -10.45
CA ALA A 85 17.10 -4.30 -9.67
C ALA A 85 17.76 -5.68 -9.87
N ARG A 86 16.98 -6.75 -9.95
CA ARG A 86 17.48 -8.12 -10.20
C ARG A 86 18.05 -8.29 -11.60
N ARG A 87 17.48 -7.64 -12.61
CA ARG A 87 17.99 -7.63 -14.00
C ARG A 87 19.22 -6.73 -14.16
N ALA A 88 19.31 -5.65 -13.38
CA ALA A 88 20.45 -4.75 -13.36
C ALA A 88 21.62 -5.29 -12.51
N ALA A 89 21.38 -6.24 -11.61
CA ALA A 89 22.43 -6.94 -10.89
C ALA A 89 23.27 -7.75 -11.90
N PRO A 90 24.60 -7.55 -11.97
CA PRO A 90 25.44 -8.26 -12.91
C PRO A 90 25.35 -9.76 -12.63
N ALA A 91 25.26 -10.56 -13.69
CA ALA A 91 25.35 -12.01 -13.61
C ALA A 91 26.62 -12.37 -12.83
N ARG A 92 26.44 -12.75 -11.57
CA ARG A 92 27.52 -13.24 -10.71
C ARG A 92 28.14 -14.42 -11.49
N PRO A 93 29.43 -14.37 -11.84
CA PRO A 93 30.06 -15.49 -12.52
C PRO A 93 29.78 -16.74 -11.68
N ALA A 94 29.30 -17.78 -12.34
CA ALA A 94 29.05 -19.07 -11.73
C ALA A 94 30.24 -19.41 -10.82
N ALA A 95 29.93 -19.70 -9.56
CA ALA A 95 30.92 -20.21 -8.62
C ALA A 95 31.71 -21.30 -9.34
N SER A 96 33.00 -21.05 -9.55
CA SER A 96 33.91 -22.03 -10.13
C SER A 96 33.76 -23.32 -9.31
N PRO A 97 33.64 -24.49 -9.96
CA PRO A 97 33.56 -25.74 -9.22
C PRO A 97 34.78 -25.86 -8.30
N PRO A 98 34.65 -26.54 -7.14
CA PRO A 98 35.79 -26.77 -6.26
C PRO A 98 36.91 -27.37 -7.09
N VAL A 99 38.06 -26.72 -7.10
CA VAL A 99 39.29 -27.29 -7.66
C VAL A 99 39.49 -28.61 -6.94
N GLU A 100 39.20 -29.69 -7.66
CA GLU A 100 39.52 -31.05 -7.32
C GLU A 100 41.02 -31.07 -7.05
N ALA A 101 41.38 -31.28 -5.78
CA ALA A 101 42.76 -31.44 -5.35
C ALA A 101 43.34 -32.66 -6.08
N GLY A 102 44.06 -32.40 -7.18
CA GLY A 102 44.82 -33.41 -7.90
C GLY A 102 45.79 -34.14 -6.96
N PRO A 103 46.13 -35.40 -7.28
CA PRO A 103 46.86 -36.27 -6.36
C PRO A 103 48.24 -35.67 -6.05
N ALA A 104 48.58 -35.70 -4.76
CA ALA A 104 49.85 -35.23 -4.22
C ALA A 104 51.05 -35.77 -5.02
N PRO A 105 52.06 -34.95 -5.33
CA PRO A 105 53.29 -35.43 -5.97
C PRO A 105 53.98 -36.44 -5.04
N ALA A 106 54.28 -37.62 -5.60
CA ALA A 106 55.02 -38.67 -4.95
C ALA A 106 56.39 -38.16 -4.44
N GLU A 107 56.65 -38.45 -3.18
CA GLU A 107 57.91 -38.22 -2.47
C GLU A 107 59.06 -39.00 -3.16
N PRO A 108 60.23 -38.38 -3.45
CA PRO A 108 61.36 -39.09 -4.06
C PRO A 108 62.07 -39.97 -3.00
N PRO A 109 62.58 -41.16 -3.36
CA PRO A 109 63.20 -42.05 -2.39
C PRO A 109 64.57 -41.51 -1.95
N ALA A 110 64.80 -41.60 -0.63
CA ALA A 110 66.06 -41.29 0.03
C ALA A 110 67.23 -42.02 -0.65
N ARG A 111 68.17 -41.24 -1.18
CA ARG A 111 69.44 -41.75 -1.68
C ARG A 111 70.39 -41.88 -0.47
N SER A 112 70.70 -43.11 -0.12
CA SER A 112 71.67 -43.51 0.90
C SER A 112 73.08 -42.97 0.59
N GLU A 113 73.65 -42.17 1.49
CA GLU A 113 75.07 -41.81 1.47
C GLU A 113 75.95 -43.03 1.85
N PRO A 114 77.09 -43.26 1.17
CA PRO A 114 78.10 -44.20 1.65
C PRO A 114 79.09 -43.49 2.61
N PRO A 115 79.75 -44.24 3.51
CA PRO A 115 80.59 -43.67 4.57
C PRO A 115 81.93 -43.10 4.03
N PRO A 116 82.54 -42.12 4.72
CA PRO A 116 83.83 -41.57 4.31
C PRO A 116 84.97 -42.56 4.56
N SER A 117 85.78 -42.75 3.52
CA SER A 117 87.03 -43.51 3.52
C SER A 117 88.10 -42.85 4.40
N THR A 118 88.68 -43.64 5.29
CA THR A 118 89.93 -43.38 6.00
C THR A 118 91.14 -43.38 5.05
N GLY A 119 92.07 -42.44 5.23
CA GLY A 119 93.40 -42.46 4.60
C GLY A 119 94.01 -41.05 4.59
N SER A 120 94.98 -40.66 5.42
CA SER A 120 96.38 -41.12 5.59
C SER A 120 97.39 -40.26 4.81
N GLY A 121 98.33 -39.62 5.53
CA GLY A 121 99.60 -39.05 5.03
C GLY A 121 99.45 -37.70 4.31
N GLN A 122 100.31 -36.70 4.49
CA GLN A 122 101.68 -36.64 5.01
C GLN A 122 101.94 -35.27 5.65
#